data_AF-A0A6F9BMR1-F1
#
_entry.id   AF-A0A6F9BMR1-F1
#
_cell.length_a   1.000
_cell.length_b   1.000
_cell.length_c   1.000
_cell.angle_alpha   90.00
_cell.angle_beta   90.00
_cell.angle_gamma   90.00
#
_symmetry.space_group_name_H-M   'P 1'
#
loop_
_entity.id
_entity.type
_entity.pdbx_description
1 polymer ?
#
loop_
_entity_poly.entity_id
_entity_poly.type
_entity_poly.pdbx_seq_one_letter_code
_entity_poly.pdbx_strand_id
1 'polypeptide(L)'
;MGMDPDALSYRLAGTHLEPEEFHKEVEALLSKGDSCNDTILLDCRNFYKSKIDLCKDVYQLKGGIHKYVEQFPEGIYRGKLFVFDERYAISSNSDIISECRYCSSPWDQYQLCSTHFCCQLVISCSHCRQGGHTACCPTCQTKGQGEEPSTTPTQKEECECTDGQPRIPQDAL
;
A
#
# COMPACT_ATOMS: atom_id res chain seq x y z
N MET A 1 -8.39 16.32 -4.36
CA MET A 1 -9.69 15.66 -4.07
C MET A 1 -10.31 16.30 -2.83
N GLY A 2 -10.90 17.47 -2.99
CA GLY A 2 -11.62 18.16 -1.92
C GLY A 2 -13.11 17.97 -2.12
N MET A 3 -13.72 17.04 -1.40
CA MET A 3 -15.17 16.98 -1.27
C MET A 3 -15.59 18.01 -0.22
N ASP A 4 -16.68 18.73 -0.49
CA ASP A 4 -17.29 19.62 0.48
C ASP A 4 -17.84 18.77 1.65
N PRO A 5 -17.31 18.92 2.89
CA PRO A 5 -17.74 18.15 4.04
C PRO A 5 -19.19 18.43 4.45
N ASP A 6 -19.77 19.56 4.03
CA ASP A 6 -21.17 19.90 4.28
C ASP A 6 -22.12 19.21 3.27
N ALA A 7 -21.62 18.88 2.08
CA ALA A 7 -22.36 18.16 1.04
C ALA A 7 -22.22 16.63 1.16
N LEU A 8 -21.07 16.13 1.63
CA LEU A 8 -20.78 14.70 1.73
C LEU A 8 -19.93 14.39 2.98
N SER A 9 -20.57 13.88 4.03
CA SER A 9 -19.86 13.45 5.23
C SER A 9 -19.32 12.03 5.10
N TYR A 10 -18.00 11.90 5.14
CA TYR A 10 -17.31 10.60 5.17
C TYR A 10 -17.68 9.76 6.40
N ARG A 11 -18.22 10.37 7.46
CA ARG A 11 -18.68 9.70 8.69
C ARG A 11 -19.95 8.88 8.49
N LEU A 12 -20.59 9.02 7.33
CA LEU A 12 -21.81 8.30 6.97
C LEU A 12 -21.52 7.08 6.04
N ALA A 13 -20.25 6.78 5.74
CA ALA A 13 -19.90 5.58 4.96
C ALA A 13 -19.65 4.37 5.85
N GLY A 14 -20.52 3.37 5.72
CA GLY A 14 -20.36 2.09 6.41
C GLY A 14 -20.58 2.17 7.91
N THR A 15 -20.56 1.00 8.55
CA THR A 15 -20.63 0.87 10.01
C THR A 15 -19.23 1.00 10.59
N HIS A 16 -19.00 1.98 11.46
CA HIS A 16 -17.72 2.16 12.11
C HIS A 16 -17.60 1.26 13.34
N LEU A 17 -16.63 0.35 13.33
CA LEU A 17 -16.33 -0.54 14.45
C LEU A 17 -15.17 0.03 15.28
N GLU A 18 -15.27 -0.05 16.60
CA GLU A 18 -14.10 0.11 17.46
C GLU A 18 -13.11 -1.04 17.26
N PRO A 19 -11.81 -0.86 17.58
CA PRO A 19 -10.81 -1.91 17.35
C PRO A 19 -11.13 -3.25 18.00
N GLU A 20 -11.76 -3.27 19.18
CA GLU A 20 -12.19 -4.49 19.86
C GLU A 20 -13.29 -5.24 19.09
N GLU A 21 -14.23 -4.50 18.50
CA GLU A 21 -15.33 -5.06 17.70
C GLU A 21 -14.79 -5.58 16.37
N PHE A 22 -13.93 -4.78 15.73
CA PHE A 22 -13.25 -5.17 14.50
C PHE A 22 -12.43 -6.46 14.70
N HIS A 23 -11.66 -6.55 15.78
CA HIS A 23 -10.86 -7.74 16.11
C HIS A 23 -11.73 -9.01 16.15
N LYS A 24 -12.83 -8.96 16.92
CA LYS A 24 -13.76 -10.09 17.07
C LYS A 24 -14.42 -10.47 15.74
N GLU A 25 -14.82 -9.49 14.94
CA GLU A 25 -15.41 -9.76 13.64
C GLU A 25 -14.42 -10.46 12.69
N VAL A 26 -13.17 -9.99 12.64
CA VAL A 26 -12.16 -10.65 11.81
C VAL A 26 -11.85 -12.06 12.31
N GLU A 27 -11.71 -12.27 13.63
CA GLU A 27 -11.52 -13.62 14.20
C GLU A 27 -12.70 -14.56 13.91
N ALA A 28 -13.93 -14.04 13.99
CA ALA A 28 -15.13 -14.80 13.67
C ALA A 28 -15.18 -15.18 12.19
N LEU A 29 -14.76 -14.28 11.28
CA LEU A 29 -14.66 -14.56 9.85
C LEU A 29 -13.59 -15.62 9.55
N LEU A 30 -12.42 -15.50 10.16
CA LEU A 30 -11.33 -16.48 10.02
C LEU A 30 -11.74 -17.87 10.53
N SER A 31 -12.49 -17.93 11.63
CA SER A 31 -12.97 -19.19 12.23
C SER A 31 -14.08 -19.86 11.43
N LYS A 32 -14.84 -19.10 10.64
CA LYS A 32 -15.98 -19.61 9.86
C LYS A 32 -15.59 -20.25 8.54
N GLY A 33 -14.31 -20.21 8.15
CA GLY A 33 -13.81 -20.92 6.96
C GLY A 33 -14.62 -20.59 5.69
N ASP A 34 -14.44 -19.37 5.18
CA ASP A 34 -14.86 -18.87 3.86
C ASP A 34 -16.20 -19.42 3.31
N SER A 35 -17.31 -18.73 3.64
CA SER A 35 -18.59 -18.93 2.93
C SER A 35 -19.44 -17.66 2.78
N CYS A 36 -18.93 -16.47 3.10
CA CYS A 36 -19.71 -15.23 2.93
C CYS A 36 -19.09 -14.33 1.86
N ASN A 37 -19.60 -14.43 0.63
CA ASN A 37 -19.19 -13.64 -0.53
C ASN A 37 -19.50 -12.13 -0.44
N ASP A 38 -20.08 -11.62 0.66
CA ASP A 38 -20.67 -10.27 0.69
C ASP A 38 -20.10 -9.32 1.78
N THR A 39 -19.14 -9.75 2.61
CA THR A 39 -18.55 -8.90 3.68
C THR A 39 -17.22 -8.30 3.24
N ILE A 40 -17.10 -6.97 3.26
CA ILE A 40 -15.84 -6.27 2.99
C ILE A 40 -15.40 -5.51 4.25
N LEU A 41 -14.22 -5.88 4.76
CA LEU A 41 -13.50 -5.14 5.79
C LEU A 41 -12.59 -4.11 5.14
N LEU A 42 -12.79 -2.82 5.44
CA LEU A 42 -11.99 -1.73 4.90
C LEU A 42 -11.26 -0.99 6.03
N ASP A 43 -9.94 -0.90 5.90
CA ASP A 43 -9.09 -0.06 6.75
C ASP A 43 -8.94 1.37 6.19
N CYS A 44 -9.02 1.52 4.87
CA CYS A 44 -8.88 2.82 4.22
C CYS A 44 -10.24 3.53 4.06
N ARG A 45 -10.25 4.85 4.26
CA ARG A 45 -11.40 5.75 4.01
C ARG A 45 -11.79 5.77 2.53
N ASN A 46 -12.36 4.69 2.01
CA ASN A 46 -12.99 4.67 0.71
C ASN A 46 -14.51 4.64 0.90
N PHE A 47 -15.07 5.83 1.12
CA PHE A 47 -16.51 6.11 1.12
C PHE A 47 -17.23 5.54 -0.11
N TYR A 48 -16.52 5.46 -1.24
CA TYR A 48 -17.07 5.13 -2.54
C TYR A 48 -17.64 3.70 -2.68
N LYS A 49 -17.39 2.79 -1.75
CA LYS A 49 -17.90 1.41 -1.86
C LYS A 49 -19.21 1.14 -1.10
N SER A 50 -19.57 1.94 -0.10
CA SER A 50 -20.79 1.70 0.68
C SER A 50 -22.08 2.13 -0.03
N LYS A 51 -21.98 2.92 -1.12
CA LYS A 51 -23.14 3.44 -1.88
C LYS A 51 -23.43 2.72 -3.20
N ILE A 52 -22.65 1.68 -3.54
CA ILE A 52 -22.80 0.98 -4.82
C ILE A 52 -23.75 -0.24 -4.71
N ASP A 53 -24.41 -0.46 -3.56
CA ASP A 53 -25.30 -1.62 -3.28
C ASP A 53 -24.66 -2.99 -3.62
N LEU A 54 -23.34 -3.02 -3.80
CA LEU A 54 -22.60 -4.22 -4.23
C LEU A 54 -22.26 -5.13 -3.04
N CYS A 55 -22.30 -4.60 -1.82
CA CYS A 55 -21.94 -5.31 -0.59
C CYS A 55 -22.95 -4.97 0.51
N LYS A 56 -23.44 -5.98 1.22
CA LYS A 56 -24.47 -5.82 2.25
C LYS A 56 -23.89 -5.31 3.57
N ASP A 57 -22.66 -5.73 3.89
CA ASP A 57 -22.00 -5.42 5.14
C ASP A 57 -20.63 -4.79 4.88
N VAL A 58 -20.56 -3.47 5.11
CA VAL A 58 -19.32 -2.67 4.98
C VAL A 58 -18.97 -2.12 6.36
N TYR A 59 -17.89 -2.65 6.93
CA TYR A 59 -17.36 -2.21 8.21
C TYR A 59 -16.07 -1.43 8.03
N GLN A 60 -15.94 -0.34 8.77
CA GLN A 60 -14.76 0.51 8.77
C GLN A 60 -14.14 0.56 10.17
N LEU A 61 -12.83 0.31 10.25
CA LEU A 61 -12.08 0.41 11.49
C LEU A 61 -11.97 1.87 11.96
N LYS A 62 -12.51 2.18 13.13
CA LYS A 62 -12.43 3.53 13.70
C LYS A 62 -11.02 3.81 14.22
N GLY A 63 -10.43 4.89 13.71
CA GLY A 63 -9.04 5.27 13.99
C GLY A 63 -8.02 4.61 13.05
N GLY A 64 -8.46 3.73 12.16
CA GLY A 64 -7.61 3.03 11.19
C GLY A 64 -6.64 2.05 11.83
N ILE A 65 -5.86 1.38 10.97
CA ILE A 65 -4.97 0.28 11.35
C ILE A 65 -3.90 0.67 12.36
N HIS A 66 -3.43 1.92 12.34
CA HIS A 66 -2.43 2.39 13.31
C HIS A 66 -2.96 2.23 14.74
N LYS A 67 -4.18 2.72 15.02
CA LYS A 67 -4.81 2.60 16.35
C LYS A 67 -5.03 1.14 16.73
N TYR A 68 -5.43 0.31 15.76
CA TYR A 68 -5.65 -1.13 16.01
C TYR A 68 -4.35 -1.83 16.39
N VAL A 69 -3.26 -1.59 15.66
CA VAL A 69 -1.94 -2.18 15.96
C VAL A 69 -1.43 -1.74 17.33
N GLU A 70 -1.65 -0.48 17.72
CA GLU A 70 -1.28 0.02 19.05
C GLU A 70 -2.05 -0.69 20.18
N GLN A 71 -3.33 -1.00 19.96
CA GLN A 71 -4.18 -1.66 20.97
C GLN A 71 -4.01 -3.19 20.99
N PHE A 72 -3.69 -3.80 19.85
CA PHE A 72 -3.55 -5.25 19.67
C PHE A 72 -2.20 -5.60 19.02
N PRO A 73 -1.07 -5.46 19.74
CA PRO A 73 0.26 -5.74 19.19
C PRO A 73 0.43 -7.21 18.77
N GLU A 74 -0.18 -8.13 19.54
CA GLU A 74 -0.24 -9.57 19.24
C GLU A 74 -1.53 -9.97 18.50
N GLY A 75 -2.25 -8.98 17.94
CA GLY A 75 -3.50 -9.20 17.22
C GLY A 75 -3.29 -9.90 15.88
N ILE A 76 -4.29 -9.87 15.01
CA ILE A 76 -4.25 -10.56 13.70
C ILE A 76 -3.38 -9.87 12.64
N TYR A 77 -2.90 -8.65 12.88
CA TYR A 77 -2.10 -7.91 11.90
C TYR A 77 -0.73 -8.57 11.74
N ARG A 78 -0.21 -8.64 10.51
CA ARG A 78 1.06 -9.30 10.18
C ARG A 78 1.88 -8.36 9.29
N GLY A 79 3.17 -8.21 9.58
CA GLY A 79 4.06 -7.37 8.79
C GLY A 79 4.31 -5.98 9.37
N LYS A 80 4.73 -5.08 8.47
CA LYS A 80 4.98 -3.67 8.77
C LYS A 80 3.90 -2.79 8.17
N LEU A 81 3.55 -1.71 8.88
CA LEU A 81 2.58 -0.74 8.41
C LEU A 81 3.22 0.24 7.44
N PHE A 82 2.83 0.17 6.16
CA PHE A 82 3.30 1.12 5.16
C PHE A 82 2.81 2.54 5.47
N VAL A 83 3.72 3.52 5.41
CA VAL A 83 3.43 4.94 5.64
C VAL A 83 3.93 5.79 4.47
N PHE A 84 3.16 6.83 4.14
CA PHE A 84 3.43 7.73 3.01
C PHE A 84 4.40 8.86 3.38
N ASP A 85 5.55 8.50 3.97
CA ASP A 85 6.66 9.40 4.26
C ASP A 85 7.99 8.65 4.12
N GLU A 86 9.12 9.32 4.39
CA GLU A 86 10.47 8.78 4.23
C GLU A 86 10.77 7.54 5.08
N ARG A 87 9.94 7.23 6.08
CA ARG A 87 10.07 6.01 6.87
C ARG A 87 9.67 4.78 6.08
N TYR A 88 8.80 4.93 5.08
CA TYR A 88 8.13 3.89 4.26
C TYR A 88 7.33 2.85 5.03
N ALA A 89 7.81 2.36 6.18
CA ALA A 89 7.14 1.37 6.99
C ALA A 89 7.43 1.58 8.48
N ILE A 90 6.42 1.35 9.32
CA ILE A 90 6.56 1.29 10.77
C ILE A 90 6.49 -0.17 11.19
N SER A 91 7.44 -0.61 12.03
CA SER A 91 7.44 -1.97 12.55
C SER A 91 6.24 -2.20 13.45
N SER A 92 5.44 -3.22 13.15
CA SER A 92 4.34 -3.65 14.01
C SER A 92 4.68 -4.96 14.72
N ASN A 93 5.18 -5.95 13.98
CA ASN A 93 5.69 -7.22 14.50
C ASN A 93 6.90 -7.70 13.67
N SER A 94 7.39 -8.91 13.97
CA SER A 94 8.54 -9.52 13.30
C SER A 94 8.20 -10.30 12.03
N ASP A 95 6.94 -10.36 11.63
CA ASP A 95 6.54 -11.16 10.48
C ASP A 95 6.96 -10.47 9.18
N ILE A 96 7.53 -11.24 8.26
CA ILE A 96 7.90 -10.75 6.93
C ILE A 96 6.88 -11.32 5.94
N ILE A 97 5.99 -10.45 5.45
CA ILE A 97 4.91 -10.81 4.53
C ILE A 97 5.26 -10.54 3.05
N SER A 98 6.48 -10.08 2.79
CA SER A 98 6.97 -9.71 1.46
C SER A 98 8.28 -10.42 1.13
N GLU A 99 8.58 -10.46 -0.15
CA GLU A 99 9.74 -11.16 -0.69
C GLU A 99 10.62 -10.23 -1.51
N CYS A 100 11.92 -10.53 -1.53
CA CYS A 100 12.86 -9.88 -2.43
C CYS A 100 12.43 -10.10 -3.88
N ARG A 101 12.35 -9.02 -4.64
CA ARG A 101 11.94 -9.04 -6.05
C ARG A 101 12.79 -9.97 -6.93
N TYR A 102 14.06 -10.18 -6.56
CA TYR A 102 15.05 -10.83 -7.42
C TYR A 102 15.32 -12.29 -7.09
N CYS A 103 15.19 -12.67 -5.81
CA CYS A 103 15.49 -14.03 -5.35
C CYS A 103 14.39 -14.66 -4.51
N SER A 104 13.28 -13.95 -4.29
CA SER A 104 12.16 -14.38 -3.44
C SER A 104 12.49 -14.67 -1.97
N SER A 105 13.69 -14.32 -1.49
CA SER A 105 14.01 -14.44 -0.06
C SER A 105 13.12 -13.49 0.75
N PRO A 106 12.64 -13.86 1.95
CA PRO A 106 11.87 -12.96 2.81
C PRO A 106 12.60 -11.63 3.02
N TRP A 107 11.93 -10.53 2.70
CA TRP A 107 12.47 -9.18 2.84
C TRP A 107 11.37 -8.14 2.91
N ASP A 108 11.49 -7.13 3.76
CA ASP A 108 10.44 -6.15 4.04
C ASP A 108 10.95 -4.70 4.11
N GLN A 109 12.19 -4.45 3.68
CA GLN A 109 12.74 -3.11 3.61
C GLN A 109 12.58 -2.53 2.22
N TYR A 110 11.88 -1.41 2.15
CA TYR A 110 11.74 -0.58 0.96
C TYR A 110 12.98 0.30 0.78
N GLN A 111 13.41 0.43 -0.47
CA GLN A 111 14.39 1.42 -0.88
C GLN A 111 14.02 1.95 -2.26
N LEU A 112 14.42 3.17 -2.59
CA LEU A 112 14.15 3.72 -3.91
C LEU A 112 14.85 2.91 -5.01
N CYS A 113 14.18 2.85 -6.17
CA CYS A 113 14.76 2.44 -7.43
C CYS A 113 16.00 3.29 -7.72
N SER A 114 17.06 2.66 -8.21
CA SER A 114 18.31 3.33 -8.54
C SER A 114 18.22 4.33 -9.71
N THR A 115 17.15 4.28 -10.53
CA THR A 115 16.90 5.27 -11.58
C THR A 115 16.34 6.57 -10.98
N HIS A 116 17.05 7.69 -11.17
CA HIS A 116 16.79 9.00 -10.55
C HIS A 116 15.34 9.52 -10.71
N PHE A 117 14.67 9.23 -11.84
CA PHE A 117 13.32 9.72 -12.13
C PHE A 117 12.19 8.72 -11.89
N CYS A 118 12.52 7.49 -11.46
CA CYS A 118 11.54 6.40 -11.30
C CYS A 118 10.79 6.50 -9.97
N CYS A 119 11.48 6.86 -8.89
CA CYS A 119 10.91 6.98 -7.54
C CYS A 119 10.12 5.75 -7.00
N GLN A 120 10.12 4.62 -7.72
CA GLN A 120 9.45 3.39 -7.30
C GLN A 120 10.17 2.80 -6.08
N LEU A 121 9.40 2.23 -5.15
CA LEU A 121 9.95 1.50 -4.02
C LEU A 121 10.26 0.05 -4.42
N VAL A 122 11.45 -0.41 -4.06
CA VAL A 122 12.00 -1.72 -4.40
C VAL A 122 12.33 -2.48 -3.12
N ILE A 123 11.74 -3.67 -2.98
CA ILE A 123 12.10 -4.66 -1.97
C ILE A 123 13.20 -5.54 -2.55
N SER A 124 14.46 -5.22 -2.23
CA SER A 124 15.63 -5.99 -2.67
C SER A 124 16.52 -6.27 -1.47
N CYS A 125 16.79 -7.54 -1.21
CA CYS A 125 17.61 -7.96 -0.08
C CYS A 125 19.07 -7.51 -0.22
N SER A 126 19.78 -7.48 0.90
CA SER A 126 21.19 -7.05 0.95
C SER A 126 22.06 -7.78 -0.06
N HIS A 127 21.88 -9.09 -0.23
CA HIS A 127 22.60 -9.91 -1.19
C HIS A 127 22.36 -9.47 -2.64
N CYS A 128 21.09 -9.32 -3.05
CA CYS A 128 20.75 -8.88 -4.41
C CYS A 128 21.24 -7.47 -4.69
N ARG A 129 21.14 -6.56 -3.71
CA ARG A 129 21.67 -5.19 -3.84
C ARG A 129 23.18 -5.15 -4.04
N GLN A 130 23.93 -5.99 -3.33
CA GLN A 130 25.39 -6.13 -3.54
C GLN A 130 25.71 -6.64 -4.96
N GLY A 131 24.84 -7.47 -5.53
CA GLY A 131 24.89 -7.90 -6.94
C GLY A 131 24.41 -6.87 -7.96
N GLY A 132 24.10 -5.64 -7.54
CA GLY A 132 23.63 -4.55 -8.43
C GLY A 132 22.13 -4.54 -8.72
N HIS A 133 21.36 -5.48 -8.16
CA HIS A 133 19.92 -5.58 -8.34
C HIS A 133 19.16 -4.56 -7.45
N THR A 134 19.04 -3.33 -7.97
CA THR A 134 18.59 -2.14 -7.20
C THR A 134 17.42 -1.40 -7.84
N ALA A 135 16.95 -1.85 -9.01
CA ALA A 135 15.91 -1.19 -9.79
C ALA A 135 14.54 -1.88 -9.67
N CYS A 136 13.46 -1.19 -10.05
CA CYS A 136 12.11 -1.77 -10.02
C CYS A 136 11.81 -2.68 -11.22
N CYS A 137 12.50 -2.51 -12.35
CA CYS A 137 12.30 -3.29 -13.58
C CYS A 137 13.59 -3.36 -14.41
N PRO A 138 13.65 -4.22 -15.45
CA PRO A 138 14.80 -4.32 -16.34
C PRO A 138 15.17 -2.99 -17.02
N THR A 139 14.21 -2.19 -17.47
CA THR A 139 14.48 -0.86 -18.07
C THR A 139 15.25 0.04 -17.10
N CYS A 140 14.77 0.14 -15.86
CA CYS A 140 15.41 0.93 -14.84
C CYS A 140 16.78 0.36 -14.44
N GLN A 141 16.93 -0.97 -14.46
CA GLN A 141 18.20 -1.64 -14.20
C GLN A 141 19.26 -1.27 -15.24
N THR A 142 18.88 -1.17 -16.52
CA THR A 142 19.78 -0.73 -17.59
C THR A 142 20.12 0.77 -17.47
N LYS A 143 19.14 1.62 -17.16
CA LYS A 143 19.34 3.08 -16.97
C LYS A 143 20.29 3.40 -15.81
N GLY A 144 20.12 2.71 -14.67
CA GLY A 144 20.94 2.93 -13.48
C GLY A 144 22.41 2.54 -13.62
N GLN A 145 22.80 1.85 -14.70
CA GLN A 145 24.18 1.39 -14.94
C GLN A 145 24.99 2.33 -15.86
N GLY A 146 24.43 3.44 -16.37
CA GLY A 146 25.08 4.18 -17.46
C GLY A 146 24.74 5.66 -17.66
N GLU A 147 24.35 6.44 -16.65
CA GLU A 147 24.08 7.88 -16.84
C GLU A 147 24.88 8.80 -15.90
N GLU A 148 25.85 9.52 -16.48
CA GLU A 148 26.26 10.85 -16.01
C GLU A 148 25.10 11.84 -16.22
N PRO A 149 24.92 12.85 -15.34
CA PRO A 149 23.75 13.73 -15.38
C PRO A 149 23.75 14.58 -16.66
N SER A 150 22.88 14.23 -17.61
CA SER A 150 22.61 15.05 -18.79
C SER A 150 21.64 16.19 -18.44
N THR A 151 22.09 17.44 -18.66
CA THR A 151 21.44 18.70 -18.28
C THR A 151 20.22 19.08 -19.13
N THR A 152 19.27 18.16 -19.33
CA THR A 152 18.04 18.45 -20.11
C THR A 152 16.78 18.25 -19.25
N PRO A 153 15.87 19.24 -19.13
CA PRO A 153 14.86 19.27 -18.06
C PRO A 153 13.61 18.40 -18.30
N THR A 154 13.64 17.48 -19.28
CA THR A 154 12.42 16.91 -19.84
C THR A 154 12.53 15.42 -20.17
N GLN A 155 13.18 14.62 -19.33
CA GLN A 155 13.14 13.16 -19.51
C GLN A 155 11.89 12.60 -18.84
N LYS A 156 10.98 12.07 -19.67
CA LYS A 156 9.82 11.31 -19.23
C LYS A 156 10.31 10.10 -18.44
N GLU A 157 9.66 9.79 -17.33
CA GLU A 157 9.87 8.53 -16.63
C GLU A 157 9.45 7.38 -17.55
N GLU A 158 10.39 6.75 -18.25
CA GLU A 158 10.13 5.52 -19.01
C GLU A 158 10.50 4.34 -18.10
N CYS A 159 9.53 3.99 -17.26
CA CYS A 159 9.58 2.87 -16.34
C CYS A 159 8.41 1.95 -16.67
N GLU A 160 8.70 0.70 -17.05
CA GLU A 160 7.68 -0.31 -17.34
C GLU A 160 6.67 -0.51 -16.20
N CYS A 161 7.04 -0.22 -14.94
CA CYS A 161 6.12 -0.31 -13.80
C CYS A 161 5.00 0.75 -13.83
N THR A 162 5.19 1.85 -14.56
CA THR A 162 4.25 2.99 -14.61
C THR A 162 3.70 3.25 -16.01
N ASP A 163 4.31 2.70 -17.06
CA ASP A 163 3.92 2.91 -18.46
C ASP A 163 2.46 2.53 -18.77
N GLY A 164 1.93 1.51 -18.08
CA GLY A 164 0.55 1.06 -18.22
C GLY A 164 -0.45 1.78 -17.31
N GLN A 165 0.00 2.67 -16.42
CA GLN A 165 -0.89 3.36 -15.48
C GLN A 165 -1.54 4.56 -16.17
N PRO A 166 -2.88 4.64 -16.21
CA PRO A 166 -3.55 5.83 -16.73
C PRO A 166 -3.12 7.03 -15.88
N ARG A 167 -2.53 8.03 -16.52
CA ARG A 167 -2.24 9.31 -15.86
C ARG A 167 -3.57 9.88 -15.37
N ILE A 168 -3.57 10.43 -14.16
CA ILE A 168 -4.71 11.18 -13.64
C ILE A 168 -5.07 12.22 -14.71
N PRO A 169 -6.31 12.24 -15.23
CA PRO A 169 -6.73 13.27 -16.16
C PRO A 169 -6.41 14.63 -15.55
N GLN A 170 -5.61 15.42 -16.25
CA GLN A 170 -5.45 16.81 -15.86
C GLN A 170 -6.78 17.47 -16.24
N ASP A 171 -7.62 17.73 -15.23
CA ASP A 171 -8.81 18.55 -15.43
C ASP A 171 -8.33 19.86 -16.09
N ALA A 172 -8.86 20.16 -17.28
CA ALA A 172 -8.60 21.41 -17.96
C ALA A 172 -9.16 22.52 -17.07
N LEU A 173 -8.26 23.21 -16.37
CA LEU A 173 -8.54 24.44 -15.63
C LEU A 173 -9.15 25.51 -16.55
#